data_AF-H5Y5Y1-F1
#
_entry.id   AF-H5Y5Y1-F1
#
_cell.length_a   1.000
_cell.length_b   1.000
_cell.length_c   1.000
_cell.angle_alpha   90.00
_cell.angle_beta   90.00
_cell.angle_gamma   90.00
#
_symmetry.space_group_name_H-M   'P 1'
#
loop_
_entity.id
_entity.type
_entity.pdbx_description
1 polymer ?
#
loop_
_entity_poly.entity_id
_entity_poly.type
_entity_poly.pdbx_seq_one_letter_code
_entity_poly.pdbx_strand_id
1 'polypeptide(L)'
;MYFDKTGKVNTKDTAVLALKAAAEKNIKYIVAASSRGETAKLLKNSDGLNIICVTHANGFSGPGQSEMSQEIRNELAGMGIKVLTTTHVLSGAERGISKAFGGAYPVEIIAHSLRMFGQGMKVCVEVAVMALDAGLIPYGEPIIAIGGTGKGADTAVIMTPSHASSILETKIHEIICKPSIY
;
A
#
# COMPACT_ATOMS: atom_id res chain seq x y z
N MET A 1 17.25 3.98 0.93
CA MET A 1 17.29 5.30 1.62
C MET A 1 16.62 5.18 2.97
N TYR A 2 17.17 5.81 4.01
CA TYR A 2 16.52 5.86 5.33
C TYR A 2 16.18 7.31 5.70
N PHE A 3 14.90 7.58 5.98
CA PHE A 3 14.42 8.93 6.32
C PHE A 3 14.50 9.21 7.83
N ASP A 4 14.84 10.42 8.23
CA ASP A 4 14.95 10.78 9.66
C ASP A 4 13.59 10.90 10.38
N LYS A 5 12.51 11.13 9.62
CA LYS A 5 11.16 11.31 10.15
C LYS A 5 10.18 10.38 9.45
N THR A 6 9.06 10.07 10.10
CA THR A 6 7.95 9.33 9.50
C THR A 6 6.95 10.24 8.77
N GLY A 7 6.16 9.68 7.87
CA GLY A 7 4.94 10.28 7.33
C GLY A 7 5.13 11.23 6.15
N LYS A 8 4.13 12.11 5.97
CA LYS A 8 3.88 12.87 4.73
C LYS A 8 5.08 13.62 4.17
N VAL A 9 6.01 14.06 5.02
CA VAL A 9 7.18 14.85 4.60
C VAL A 9 8.02 14.10 3.55
N ASN A 10 8.00 12.77 3.57
CA ASN A 10 8.79 11.92 2.68
C ASN A 10 8.03 11.47 1.42
N THR A 11 6.79 11.91 1.21
CA THR A 11 5.91 11.34 0.16
C THR A 11 6.49 11.52 -1.23
N LYS A 12 7.02 12.72 -1.52
CA LYS A 12 7.62 13.04 -2.81
C LYS A 12 8.86 12.19 -3.07
N ASP A 13 9.76 12.12 -2.09
CA ASP A 13 11.00 11.36 -2.21
C ASP A 13 10.74 9.86 -2.31
N THR A 14 9.76 9.35 -1.57
CA THR A 14 9.31 7.95 -1.66
C THR A 14 8.80 7.62 -3.07
N ALA A 15 7.99 8.49 -3.68
CA ALA A 15 7.52 8.31 -5.04
C ALA A 15 8.67 8.34 -6.06
N VAL A 16 9.59 9.30 -5.94
CA VAL A 16 10.77 9.41 -6.82
C VAL A 16 11.65 8.16 -6.73
N LEU A 17 11.94 7.68 -5.52
CA LEU A 17 12.75 6.49 -5.31
C LEU A 17 12.07 5.23 -5.84
N ALA A 18 10.75 5.10 -5.65
CA ALA A 18 9.99 3.98 -6.20
C ALA A 18 10.01 3.97 -7.73
N LEU A 19 9.78 5.12 -8.38
CA LEU A 19 9.86 5.24 -9.84
C LEU A 19 11.26 4.93 -10.37
N LYS A 20 12.30 5.42 -9.69
CA LYS A 20 13.69 5.12 -10.03
C LYS A 20 13.97 3.61 -9.93
N ALA A 21 13.58 2.97 -8.82
CA ALA A 21 13.74 1.54 -8.64
C ALA A 21 12.96 0.73 -9.69
N ALA A 22 11.75 1.17 -10.06
CA ALA A 22 10.97 0.54 -11.11
C ALA A 22 11.72 0.51 -12.45
N ALA A 23 12.30 1.64 -12.84
CA ALA A 23 13.10 1.76 -14.06
C ALA A 23 14.39 0.92 -13.99
N GLU A 24 15.14 1.02 -12.90
CA GLU A 24 16.43 0.32 -12.73
C GLU A 24 16.28 -1.21 -12.66
N LYS A 25 15.18 -1.70 -12.08
CA LYS A 25 14.91 -3.13 -11.88
C LYS A 25 13.95 -3.71 -12.92
N ASN A 26 13.50 -2.91 -13.88
CA ASN A 26 12.52 -3.28 -14.90
C ASN A 26 11.22 -3.87 -14.31
N ILE A 27 10.74 -3.28 -13.21
CA ILE A 27 9.49 -3.68 -12.54
C ILE A 27 8.33 -2.86 -13.13
N LYS A 28 7.30 -3.55 -13.61
CA LYS A 28 6.20 -2.94 -14.37
C LYS A 28 5.01 -2.49 -13.52
N TYR A 29 4.92 -2.93 -12.27
CA TYR A 29 3.75 -2.70 -11.42
C TYR A 29 4.14 -1.95 -10.15
N ILE A 30 3.39 -0.87 -9.86
CA ILE A 30 3.47 -0.13 -8.61
C ILE A 30 2.10 -0.15 -7.94
N VAL A 31 2.05 -0.60 -6.69
CA VAL A 31 0.86 -0.54 -5.84
C VAL A 31 1.08 0.51 -4.76
N ALA A 32 0.26 1.55 -4.72
CA ALA A 32 0.43 2.67 -3.80
C ALA A 32 -0.79 2.88 -2.91
N ALA A 33 -0.56 2.91 -1.60
CA ALA A 33 -1.56 3.33 -0.63
C ALA A 33 -1.83 4.83 -0.75
N SER A 34 -3.09 5.20 -0.97
CA SER A 34 -3.49 6.60 -1.09
C SER A 34 -4.97 6.79 -0.74
N SER A 35 -5.25 7.19 0.50
CA SER A 35 -6.63 7.35 0.98
C SER A 35 -7.41 8.47 0.25
N ARG A 36 -6.71 9.52 -0.19
CA ARG A 36 -7.30 10.71 -0.86
C ARG A 36 -6.69 11.04 -2.22
N GLY A 37 -5.89 10.14 -2.79
CA GLY A 37 -5.32 10.30 -4.14
C GLY A 37 -3.96 11.01 -4.20
N GLU A 38 -3.64 11.88 -3.25
CA GLU A 38 -2.41 12.70 -3.26
C GLU A 38 -1.11 11.93 -3.52
N THR A 39 -0.89 10.78 -2.87
CA THR A 39 0.31 9.95 -3.11
C THR A 39 0.33 9.38 -4.53
N ALA A 40 -0.80 8.86 -4.99
CA ALA A 40 -0.92 8.22 -6.30
C ALA A 40 -0.69 9.22 -7.45
N LYS A 41 -1.14 10.47 -7.29
CA LYS A 41 -0.93 11.54 -8.29
C LYS A 41 0.55 11.83 -8.57
N LEU A 42 1.44 11.54 -7.62
CA LEU A 42 2.88 11.75 -7.79
C LEU A 42 3.52 10.71 -8.71
N LEU A 43 2.85 9.59 -8.98
CA LEU A 43 3.35 8.50 -9.82
C LEU A 43 3.05 8.73 -11.31
N LYS A 44 2.32 9.80 -11.66
CA LYS A 44 1.80 10.07 -13.01
C LYS A 44 2.82 10.17 -14.15
N ASN A 45 4.10 10.36 -13.84
CA ASN A 45 5.16 10.58 -14.82
C ASN A 45 5.85 9.26 -15.23
N SER A 46 5.13 8.15 -15.30
CA SER A 46 5.74 6.85 -15.54
C SER A 46 5.14 6.10 -16.72
N ASP A 47 5.62 6.47 -17.90
CA ASP A 47 5.31 5.77 -19.15
C ASP A 47 5.64 4.28 -19.02
N GLY A 48 4.67 3.43 -19.36
CA GLY A 48 4.83 1.97 -19.34
C GLY A 48 4.67 1.30 -17.97
N LEU A 49 4.44 2.04 -16.89
CA LEU A 49 4.13 1.45 -15.58
C LEU A 49 2.62 1.26 -15.37
N ASN A 50 2.25 0.15 -14.76
CA ASN A 50 0.91 -0.15 -14.30
C ASN A 50 0.77 0.26 -12.83
N ILE A 51 0.06 1.36 -12.58
CA ILE A 51 -0.11 1.90 -11.24
C ILE A 51 -1.49 1.53 -10.69
N ILE A 52 -1.49 0.97 -9.48
CA ILE A 52 -2.68 0.63 -8.71
C ILE A 52 -2.68 1.51 -7.46
N CYS A 53 -3.67 2.38 -7.36
CA CYS A 53 -3.97 3.16 -6.17
C CYS A 53 -4.92 2.36 -5.27
N VAL A 54 -4.48 1.96 -4.08
CA VAL A 54 -5.33 1.30 -3.09
C VAL A 54 -5.75 2.33 -2.05
N THR A 55 -7.05 2.59 -1.96
CA THR A 55 -7.63 3.49 -0.95
C THR A 55 -8.27 2.70 0.19
N HIS A 56 -8.70 3.39 1.24
CA HIS A 56 -9.37 2.77 2.38
C HIS A 56 -10.69 2.13 1.97
N ALA A 57 -11.09 1.08 2.69
CA ALA A 57 -12.40 0.47 2.55
C ALA A 57 -13.53 1.50 2.75
N ASN A 58 -14.62 1.36 1.99
CA ASN A 58 -15.86 2.09 2.29
C ASN A 58 -16.31 1.78 3.71
N GLY A 59 -16.69 2.80 4.47
CA GLY A 59 -17.02 2.65 5.89
C GLY A 59 -15.89 3.05 6.84
N PHE A 60 -14.65 3.25 6.36
CA PHE A 60 -13.50 3.50 7.22
C PHE A 60 -13.59 4.81 8.01
N SER A 61 -13.96 5.92 7.35
CA SER A 61 -14.18 7.22 8.00
C SER A 61 -15.55 7.36 8.64
N GLY A 62 -16.51 6.52 8.25
CA GLY A 62 -17.88 6.48 8.73
C GLY A 62 -18.75 5.56 7.87
N PRO A 63 -19.87 5.01 8.39
CA PRO A 63 -20.70 4.03 7.67
C PRO A 63 -21.11 4.51 6.27
N GLY A 64 -20.81 3.69 5.26
CA GLY A 64 -21.14 3.98 3.85
C GLY A 64 -20.30 5.08 3.18
N GLN A 65 -19.31 5.67 3.86
CA GLN A 65 -18.52 6.78 3.32
C GLN A 65 -17.19 6.30 2.71
N SER A 66 -16.80 6.94 1.60
CA SER A 66 -15.48 6.83 0.96
C SER A 66 -14.68 8.09 1.26
N GLU A 67 -13.43 7.96 1.72
CA GLU A 67 -12.54 9.12 1.89
C GLU A 67 -12.06 9.72 0.57
N MET A 68 -12.07 8.91 -0.50
CA MET A 68 -11.74 9.37 -1.85
C MET A 68 -13.01 9.77 -2.58
N SER A 69 -13.07 11.03 -3.01
CA SER A 69 -14.20 11.57 -3.76
C SER A 69 -14.24 11.02 -5.20
N GLN A 70 -15.40 11.12 -5.86
CA GLN A 70 -15.55 10.64 -7.23
C GLN A 70 -14.72 11.48 -8.22
N GLU A 71 -14.55 12.77 -7.95
CA GLU A 71 -13.72 13.68 -8.75
C GLU A 71 -12.27 13.20 -8.76
N ILE A 72 -11.72 12.85 -7.59
CA ILE A 72 -10.36 12.32 -7.47
C ILE A 72 -10.24 10.94 -8.15
N ARG A 73 -11.26 10.08 -8.05
CA ARG A 73 -11.27 8.79 -8.76
C ARG A 73 -11.21 8.98 -10.26
N ASN A 74 -12.01 9.90 -10.79
CA ASN A 74 -12.04 10.22 -12.22
C ASN A 74 -10.72 10.84 -12.67
N GLU A 75 -10.12 11.72 -11.86
CA GLU A 75 -8.81 12.30 -12.13
C GLU A 75 -7.73 11.22 -12.22
N LEU A 76 -7.65 10.32 -11.24
CA LEU A 76 -6.68 9.21 -11.25
C LEU A 76 -6.89 8.28 -12.44
N ALA A 77 -8.15 7.96 -12.77
CA ALA A 77 -8.48 7.14 -13.93
C ALA A 77 -8.03 7.81 -15.25
N GLY A 78 -8.22 9.14 -15.37
CA GLY A 78 -7.73 9.92 -16.50
C GLY A 78 -6.20 9.94 -16.62
N MET A 79 -5.47 9.62 -15.54
CA MET A 79 -4.02 9.45 -15.52
C MET A 79 -3.59 8.00 -15.78
N GLY A 80 -4.53 7.09 -16.11
CA GLY A 80 -4.26 5.67 -16.30
C GLY A 80 -4.07 4.86 -15.01
N ILE A 81 -4.37 5.47 -13.85
CA ILE A 81 -4.20 4.83 -12.54
C ILE A 81 -5.48 4.07 -12.17
N LYS A 82 -5.36 2.78 -11.91
CA LYS A 82 -6.49 1.96 -11.41
C LYS A 82 -6.71 2.24 -9.93
N VAL A 83 -7.95 2.44 -9.51
CA VAL A 83 -8.30 2.65 -8.09
C VAL A 83 -8.99 1.42 -7.53
N LEU A 84 -8.43 0.86 -6.45
CA LEU A 84 -9.00 -0.25 -5.70
C LEU A 84 -9.57 0.24 -4.36
N THR A 85 -10.79 -0.18 -4.06
CA THR A 85 -11.44 -0.01 -2.76
C THR A 85 -11.91 -1.39 -2.31
N THR A 86 -11.31 -1.92 -1.25
CA THR A 86 -11.68 -3.22 -0.68
C THR A 86 -11.30 -3.28 0.80
N THR A 87 -11.70 -4.35 1.47
CA THR A 87 -11.38 -4.60 2.88
C THR A 87 -9.87 -4.67 3.11
N HIS A 88 -9.40 -4.05 4.20
CA HIS A 88 -8.01 -4.12 4.63
C HIS A 88 -7.65 -5.55 5.06
N VAL A 89 -6.91 -6.27 4.21
CA VAL A 89 -6.67 -7.72 4.36
C VAL A 89 -5.90 -8.08 5.63
N LEU A 90 -5.00 -7.22 6.10
CA LEU A 90 -4.25 -7.41 7.36
C LEU A 90 -5.05 -6.95 8.59
N SER A 91 -6.37 -7.08 8.53
CA SER A 91 -7.27 -6.90 9.66
C SER A 91 -8.63 -7.58 9.44
N GLY A 92 -9.27 -7.35 8.29
CA GLY A 92 -10.53 -7.98 7.91
C GLY A 92 -11.63 -7.96 8.99
N ALA A 93 -12.38 -9.06 9.05
CA ALA A 93 -13.40 -9.26 10.07
C ALA A 93 -12.82 -9.37 11.49
N GLU A 94 -11.55 -9.81 11.65
CA GLU A 94 -10.91 -9.89 12.97
C GLU A 94 -10.89 -8.53 13.67
N ARG A 95 -10.76 -7.42 12.93
CA ARG A 95 -10.88 -6.07 13.51
C ARG A 95 -12.23 -5.81 14.18
N GLY A 96 -13.31 -6.37 13.66
CA GLY A 96 -14.63 -6.27 14.26
C GLY A 96 -14.70 -7.08 15.57
N ILE A 97 -14.13 -8.28 15.54
CA ILE A 97 -14.07 -9.20 16.69
C ILE A 97 -13.20 -8.58 17.80
N SER A 98 -12.00 -8.10 17.48
CA SER A 98 -11.10 -7.49 18.47
C SER A 98 -11.63 -6.20 19.08
N LYS A 99 -12.42 -5.40 18.34
CA LYS A 99 -13.13 -4.25 18.90
C LYS A 99 -14.24 -4.65 19.87
N ALA A 100 -14.96 -5.72 19.59
CA ALA A 100 -16.09 -6.18 20.40
C ALA A 100 -15.62 -6.92 21.67
N PHE A 101 -14.60 -7.76 21.53
CA PHE A 101 -14.20 -8.71 22.58
C PHE A 101 -12.79 -8.46 23.13
N GLY A 102 -12.02 -7.54 22.56
CA GLY A 102 -10.60 -7.39 22.86
C GLY A 102 -9.76 -8.57 22.33
N GLY A 103 -8.47 -8.57 22.67
CA GLY A 103 -7.52 -9.64 22.35
C GLY A 103 -6.59 -9.37 21.16
N ALA A 104 -5.76 -10.36 20.84
CA ALA A 104 -4.85 -10.35 19.69
C ALA A 104 -5.16 -11.56 18.79
N TYR A 105 -5.49 -11.30 17.53
CA TYR A 105 -5.92 -12.32 16.57
C TYR A 105 -4.87 -12.55 15.49
N PRO A 106 -4.80 -13.75 14.86
CA PRO A 106 -3.72 -14.13 13.97
C PRO A 106 -3.40 -13.12 12.85
N VAL A 107 -4.41 -12.59 12.15
CA VAL A 107 -4.19 -11.64 11.05
C VAL A 107 -3.67 -10.30 11.58
N GLU A 108 -4.21 -9.84 12.71
CA GLU A 108 -3.74 -8.62 13.37
C GLU A 108 -2.33 -8.79 13.96
N ILE A 109 -1.96 -9.98 14.44
CA ILE A 109 -0.60 -10.30 14.89
C ILE A 109 0.39 -10.13 13.74
N ILE A 110 0.10 -10.66 12.55
CA ILE A 110 0.94 -10.45 11.34
C ILE A 110 1.11 -8.95 11.08
N ALA A 111 0.02 -8.18 11.14
CA ALA A 111 0.05 -6.74 10.95
C ALA A 111 0.95 -6.05 11.99
N HIS A 112 0.88 -6.45 13.26
CA HIS A 112 1.72 -5.91 14.34
C HIS A 112 3.18 -6.32 14.20
N SER A 113 3.48 -7.54 13.74
CA SER A 113 4.85 -7.97 13.43
C SER A 113 5.46 -7.14 12.29
N LEU A 114 4.71 -6.86 11.22
CA LEU A 114 5.20 -5.99 10.14
C LEU A 114 5.44 -4.56 10.61
N ARG A 115 4.64 -4.06 11.57
CA ARG A 115 4.85 -2.73 12.17
C ARG A 115 6.15 -2.62 12.95
N MET A 116 6.82 -3.72 13.29
CA MET A 116 8.19 -3.67 13.83
C MET A 116 9.18 -3.05 12.85
N PHE A 117 8.91 -3.11 11.54
CA PHE A 117 9.66 -2.39 10.50
C PHE A 117 9.13 -0.97 10.23
N GLY A 118 7.98 -0.62 10.81
CA GLY A 118 7.25 0.63 10.56
C GLY A 118 5.81 0.42 10.09
N GLN A 119 4.96 1.44 10.31
CA GLN A 119 3.57 1.42 9.79
C GLN A 119 3.55 1.27 8.26
N GLY A 120 4.44 1.97 7.56
CA GLY A 120 4.54 1.91 6.11
C GLY A 120 4.82 0.49 5.59
N MET A 121 5.65 -0.30 6.27
CA MET A 121 5.93 -1.70 5.87
C MET A 121 4.66 -2.56 5.91
N LYS A 122 3.88 -2.47 7.01
CA LYS A 122 2.60 -3.16 7.12
C LYS A 122 1.66 -2.77 5.98
N VAL A 123 1.59 -1.46 5.69
CA VAL A 123 0.74 -0.94 4.61
C VAL A 123 1.19 -1.47 3.25
N CYS A 124 2.49 -1.52 2.96
CA CYS A 124 3.02 -2.07 1.71
C CYS A 124 2.54 -3.51 1.47
N VAL A 125 2.66 -4.39 2.48
CA VAL A 125 2.20 -5.79 2.37
C VAL A 125 0.69 -5.84 2.18
N GLU A 126 -0.06 -5.08 2.97
CA GLU A 126 -1.53 -5.06 2.92
C GLU A 126 -2.06 -4.67 1.54
N VAL A 127 -1.59 -3.54 0.98
CA VAL A 127 -2.11 -3.06 -0.30
C VAL A 127 -1.67 -3.92 -1.48
N ALA A 128 -0.49 -4.52 -1.42
CA ALA A 128 -0.01 -5.44 -2.45
C ALA A 128 -0.88 -6.70 -2.54
N VAL A 129 -1.21 -7.29 -1.39
CA VAL A 129 -2.08 -8.48 -1.32
C VAL A 129 -3.50 -8.13 -1.76
N MET A 130 -4.05 -6.99 -1.32
CA MET A 130 -5.36 -6.51 -1.79
C MET A 130 -5.41 -6.34 -3.31
N ALA A 131 -4.36 -5.76 -3.91
CA ALA A 131 -4.27 -5.58 -5.35
C ALA A 131 -4.17 -6.92 -6.10
N LEU A 132 -3.44 -7.89 -5.55
CA LEU A 132 -3.32 -9.24 -6.12
C LEU A 132 -4.66 -9.98 -6.07
N ASP A 133 -5.33 -9.98 -4.92
CA ASP A 133 -6.64 -10.64 -4.76
C ASP A 133 -7.72 -10.04 -5.67
N ALA A 134 -7.60 -8.75 -6.00
CA ALA A 134 -8.48 -8.07 -6.94
C ALA A 134 -8.12 -8.33 -8.42
N GLY A 135 -7.08 -9.10 -8.71
CA GLY A 135 -6.61 -9.38 -10.08
C GLY A 135 -6.03 -8.16 -10.81
N LEU A 136 -5.56 -7.14 -10.06
CA LEU A 136 -5.03 -5.90 -10.64
C LEU A 136 -3.52 -5.97 -10.93
N ILE A 137 -2.82 -6.91 -10.32
CA ILE A 137 -1.40 -7.21 -10.54
C ILE A 137 -1.22 -8.73 -10.80
N PRO A 138 -0.17 -9.13 -11.53
CA PRO A 138 0.10 -10.54 -11.83
C PRO A 138 0.56 -11.34 -10.60
N TYR A 139 0.20 -12.61 -10.56
CA TYR A 139 0.69 -13.57 -9.57
C TYR A 139 2.12 -14.01 -9.88
N GLY A 140 2.96 -14.13 -8.85
CA GLY A 140 4.33 -14.65 -8.99
C GLY A 140 5.35 -13.65 -9.54
N GLU A 141 4.97 -12.42 -9.86
CA GLU A 141 5.88 -11.39 -10.34
C GLU A 141 6.28 -10.40 -9.23
N PRO A 142 7.51 -9.87 -9.24
CA PRO A 142 7.89 -8.77 -8.36
C PRO A 142 7.15 -7.47 -8.72
N ILE A 143 6.65 -6.78 -7.69
CA ILE A 143 6.02 -5.46 -7.78
C ILE A 143 6.70 -4.51 -6.79
N ILE A 144 6.47 -3.21 -6.96
CA ILE A 144 6.83 -2.19 -5.96
C ILE A 144 5.57 -1.80 -5.19
N ALA A 145 5.63 -1.89 -3.86
CA ALA A 145 4.57 -1.44 -2.97
C ALA A 145 4.99 -0.17 -2.24
N ILE A 146 4.10 0.81 -2.17
CA ILE A 146 4.30 2.11 -1.49
C ILE A 146 3.28 2.26 -0.37
N GLY A 147 3.77 2.51 0.84
CA GLY A 147 3.00 2.70 2.06
C GLY A 147 3.51 3.89 2.87
N GLY A 148 2.80 4.23 3.95
CA GLY A 148 3.16 5.37 4.77
C GLY A 148 2.63 5.31 6.20
N THR A 149 3.14 6.21 7.02
CA THR A 149 2.73 6.40 8.41
C THR A 149 1.75 7.58 8.52
N GLY A 150 0.52 7.30 8.97
CA GLY A 150 -0.52 8.30 9.18
C GLY A 150 -1.07 8.90 7.88
N LYS A 151 -0.33 9.80 7.24
CA LYS A 151 -0.67 10.43 5.95
C LYS A 151 0.53 10.45 5.03
N GLY A 152 0.27 10.36 3.73
CA GLY A 152 1.32 10.34 2.70
C GLY A 152 2.04 9.00 2.64
N ALA A 153 3.26 9.00 2.11
CA ALA A 153 4.10 7.82 1.98
C ALA A 153 5.49 8.07 2.57
N ASP A 154 6.05 7.05 3.20
CA ASP A 154 7.41 7.08 3.74
C ASP A 154 8.17 5.77 3.53
N THR A 155 7.51 4.75 2.97
CA THR A 155 8.08 3.41 2.80
C THR A 155 7.76 2.90 1.40
N ALA A 156 8.77 2.37 0.71
CA ALA A 156 8.61 1.67 -0.55
C ALA A 156 9.48 0.41 -0.57
N VAL A 157 8.93 -0.69 -1.07
CA VAL A 157 9.61 -1.99 -1.09
C VAL A 157 9.33 -2.74 -2.39
N ILE A 158 10.29 -3.56 -2.82
CA ILE A 158 10.09 -4.57 -3.86
C ILE A 158 9.64 -5.86 -3.18
N MET A 159 8.55 -6.46 -3.65
CA MET A 159 8.03 -7.71 -3.11
C MET A 159 7.32 -8.56 -4.16
N THR A 160 7.17 -9.86 -3.88
CA THR A 160 6.22 -10.73 -4.57
C THR A 160 5.10 -11.07 -3.58
N PRO A 161 3.91 -10.45 -3.72
CA PRO A 161 2.78 -10.77 -2.87
C PRO A 161 2.24 -12.18 -3.16
N SER A 162 1.70 -12.83 -2.15
CA SER A 162 0.82 -14.01 -2.30
C SER A 162 -0.62 -13.61 -1.94
N HIS A 163 -1.58 -14.49 -2.21
CA HIS A 163 -2.99 -14.25 -1.90
C HIS A 163 -3.25 -14.18 -0.39
N ALA A 164 -4.39 -13.60 0.03
CA ALA A 164 -4.78 -13.60 1.44
C ALA A 164 -4.82 -15.01 2.06
N SER A 165 -5.28 -16.01 1.30
CA SER A 165 -5.35 -17.42 1.71
C SER A 165 -3.98 -18.06 1.93
N SER A 166 -2.93 -17.47 1.39
CA SER A 166 -1.54 -17.91 1.46
C SER A 166 -0.61 -16.77 1.91
N ILE A 167 -1.10 -15.88 2.77
CA ILE A 167 -0.45 -14.59 3.12
C ILE A 167 1.01 -14.73 3.55
N LEU A 168 1.35 -15.81 4.26
CA LEU A 168 2.69 -16.09 4.79
C LEU A 168 3.72 -16.42 3.69
N GLU A 169 3.26 -16.66 2.46
CA GLU A 169 4.13 -16.88 1.29
C GLU A 169 4.61 -15.55 0.67
N THR A 170 4.04 -14.40 1.05
CA THR A 170 4.49 -13.09 0.58
C THR A 170 5.98 -12.88 0.88
N LYS A 171 6.75 -12.50 -0.14
CA LYS A 171 8.21 -12.29 -0.04
C LYS A 171 8.56 -10.82 -0.22
N ILE A 172 9.15 -10.21 0.79
CA ILE A 172 9.74 -8.86 0.72
C ILE A 172 11.19 -9.04 0.29
N HIS A 173 11.55 -8.49 -0.88
CA HIS A 173 12.86 -8.69 -1.50
C HIS A 173 13.84 -7.57 -1.18
N GLU A 174 13.39 -6.32 -1.28
CA GLU A 174 14.24 -5.14 -1.13
C GLU A 174 13.46 -4.00 -0.47
N ILE A 175 14.09 -3.30 0.48
CA ILE A 175 13.56 -2.06 1.05
C ILE A 175 14.20 -0.88 0.31
N ILE A 176 13.44 -0.25 -0.58
CA ILE A 176 13.90 0.91 -1.36
C ILE A 176 14.09 2.10 -0.42
N CYS A 177 13.07 2.38 0.40
CA CYS A 177 13.14 3.38 1.45
C CYS A 177 12.22 3.05 2.62
N LYS A 178 12.60 3.55 3.80
CA LYS A 178 11.75 3.62 5.01
C LYS A 178 12.32 4.63 6.00
N PRO A 179 11.58 5.09 7.02
CA PRO A 179 12.15 5.80 8.16
C PRO A 179 13.22 5.00 8.91
N SER A 180 14.29 5.67 9.35
CA SER A 180 15.38 5.08 10.15
C SER A 180 14.94 4.82 11.59
N ILE A 181 14.14 5.72 12.17
CA ILE A 181 13.68 5.72 13.55
C ILE A 181 12.16 5.83 13.59
N TYR A 182 11.52 4.97 14.40
CA TYR A 182 10.07 4.89 14.64
C TYR A 182 9.77 5.05 16.12
#